data_AF-A0A9D6C293-F1
#
_entry.id   AF-A0A9D6C293-F1
#
_cell.length_a   1.000
_cell.length_b   1.000
_cell.length_c   1.000
_cell.angle_alpha   90.00
_cell.angle_beta   90.00
_cell.angle_gamma   90.00
#
_symmetry.space_group_name_H-M   'P 1'
#
loop_
_entity.id
_entity.type
_entity.pdbx_description
1 polymer ?
#
loop_
_entity_poly.entity_id
_entity_poly.type
_entity_poly.pdbx_seq_one_letter_code
_entity_poly.pdbx_strand_id
1 'polypeptide(L)'
;MIKKVAEYPVVHEGQLLRSVPTPQLKLATIEDVRREMARVYREARTGMTDTANSSRLVYMLTSIAKMIEIGQLEQRLTALEENNNERT
;
A
#
# COMPACT_ATOMS: atom_id res chain seq x y z
N MET A 1 27.02 44.16 17.72
CA MET A 1 25.88 43.34 18.18
C MET A 1 24.80 43.42 17.10
N ILE A 2 24.60 42.35 16.32
CA ILE A 2 23.62 42.32 15.23
C ILE A 2 22.32 41.76 15.80
N LYS A 3 21.24 42.56 15.81
CA LYS A 3 19.92 42.10 16.25
C LYS A 3 19.35 41.13 15.21
N LYS A 4 19.14 39.87 15.62
CA LYS A 4 18.40 38.86 14.85
C LYS A 4 16.96 39.35 14.71
N VAL A 5 16.57 39.74 13.50
CA VAL A 5 15.18 40.08 13.19
C VAL A 5 14.39 38.77 13.25
N ALA A 6 13.39 38.70 14.13
CA ALA A 6 12.48 37.57 14.19
C ALA A 6 11.63 37.60 12.91
N GLU A 7 11.82 36.63 12.02
CA GLU A 7 10.87 36.36 10.94
C GLU A 7 9.54 35.95 11.59
N TYR A 8 8.57 36.84 11.52
CA TYR A 8 7.20 36.51 11.90
C TYR A 8 6.61 35.58 10.85
N PRO A 9 5.82 34.56 11.23
CA PRO A 9 5.17 33.68 10.27
C PRO A 9 4.24 34.52 9.40
N VAL A 10 4.45 34.45 8.08
CA VAL A 10 3.57 35.09 7.09
C VAL A 10 2.24 34.34 7.13
N VAL A 11 1.20 35.01 7.63
CA VAL A 11 -0.17 34.50 7.58
C VAL A 11 -0.67 34.72 6.14
N HIS A 12 -0.66 33.65 5.34
CA HIS A 12 -1.33 33.66 4.05
C HIS A 12 -2.84 33.58 4.27
N GLU A 13 -3.51 34.73 4.30
CA GLU A 13 -4.97 34.80 4.32
C GLU A 13 -5.58 34.02 3.15
N GLY A 14 -6.46 33.06 3.46
CA GLY A 14 -7.57 32.70 2.57
C GLY A 14 -7.31 31.72 1.42
N GLN A 15 -6.19 31.00 1.35
CA GLN A 15 -6.05 29.97 0.32
C GLN A 15 -6.81 28.70 0.72
N LEU A 16 -7.99 28.49 0.11
CA LEU A 16 -8.76 27.26 0.24
C LEU A 16 -7.94 26.08 -0.31
N LEU A 17 -7.33 25.31 0.59
CA LEU A 17 -6.70 24.04 0.25
C LEU A 17 -7.80 23.07 -0.17
N ARG A 18 -7.82 22.68 -1.45
CA ARG A 18 -8.66 21.56 -1.89
C ARG A 18 -7.97 20.29 -1.42
N SER A 19 -8.59 19.54 -0.51
CA SER A 19 -8.15 18.19 -0.22
C SER A 19 -8.37 17.33 -1.46
N VAL A 20 -7.29 16.94 -2.12
CA VAL A 20 -7.37 15.89 -3.13
C VAL A 20 -7.54 14.59 -2.35
N PRO A 21 -8.60 13.81 -2.59
CA PRO A 21 -8.79 12.55 -1.88
C PRO A 21 -7.59 11.65 -2.15
N THR A 22 -7.00 11.10 -1.09
CA THR A 22 -5.94 10.11 -1.21
C THR A 22 -6.46 8.96 -2.06
N PRO A 23 -5.79 8.60 -3.17
CA PRO A 23 -6.20 7.46 -3.98
C PRO A 23 -6.33 6.23 -3.08
N GLN A 24 -7.46 5.53 -3.16
CA GLN A 24 -7.66 4.33 -2.36
C GLN A 24 -6.63 3.28 -2.74
N LEU A 25 -5.97 2.72 -1.73
CA LEU A 25 -5.05 1.61 -1.90
C LEU A 25 -5.87 0.37 -2.28
N LYS A 26 -5.83 -0.01 -3.56
CA LYS A 26 -6.45 -1.25 -4.02
C LYS A 26 -5.46 -2.38 -3.75
N LEU A 27 -5.90 -3.39 -3.01
CA LEU A 27 -5.12 -4.62 -2.72
C LEU A 27 -5.99 -5.85 -3.05
N ALA A 28 -6.75 -5.79 -4.14
CA ALA A 28 -7.70 -6.83 -4.51
C ALA A 28 -7.03 -8.00 -5.25
N THR A 29 -5.93 -7.73 -5.95
CA THR A 29 -5.20 -8.73 -6.73
C THR A 29 -3.73 -8.80 -6.31
N ILE A 30 -3.07 -9.92 -6.63
CA ILE A 30 -1.62 -10.07 -6.44
C ILE A 30 -0.83 -8.99 -7.17
N GLU A 31 -1.29 -8.57 -8.35
CA GLU A 31 -0.64 -7.52 -9.13
C GLU A 31 -0.72 -6.15 -8.44
N ASP A 32 -1.84 -5.86 -7.77
CA ASP A 32 -1.97 -4.65 -6.97
C ASP A 32 -1.02 -4.68 -5.77
N VAL A 33 -0.96 -5.81 -5.05
CA VAL A 33 -0.03 -5.99 -3.92
C VAL A 33 1.42 -5.85 -4.38
N ARG A 34 1.79 -6.46 -5.52
CA ARG A 34 3.13 -6.36 -6.12
C ARG A 34 3.50 -4.91 -6.42
N ARG A 35 2.58 -4.13 -6.97
CA ARG A 35 2.79 -2.71 -7.29
C ARG A 35 3.09 -1.91 -6.03
N GLU A 36 2.36 -2.17 -4.95
CA GLU A 36 2.57 -1.47 -3.69
C GLU A 36 3.84 -1.91 -2.95
N MET A 37 4.20 -3.20 -3.00
CA MET A 37 5.50 -3.65 -2.51
C MET A 37 6.66 -2.95 -3.24
N ALA A 38 6.55 -2.77 -4.56
CA ALA A 38 7.55 -2.06 -5.35
C ALA A 38 7.59 -0.55 -5.03
N ARG A 39 6.46 0.06 -4.65
CA ARG A 39 6.41 1.43 -4.15
C ARG A 39 7.15 1.54 -2.81
N VAL A 40 6.79 0.71 -1.83
CA VAL A 40 7.43 0.72 -0.50
C VAL A 40 8.94 0.51 -0.61
N TYR A 41 9.38 -0.40 -1.48
CA TYR A 41 10.81 -0.60 -1.74
C TYR A 41 11.51 0.66 -2.26
N ARG A 42 10.90 1.38 -3.20
CA ARG A 42 11.47 2.63 -3.75
C ARG A 42 11.55 3.72 -2.69
N GLU A 43 10.51 3.85 -1.87
CA GLU A 43 10.48 4.83 -0.76
C GLU A 43 11.57 4.53 0.28
N ALA A 44 11.76 3.26 0.64
CA ALA A 44 12.84 2.83 1.52
C ALA A 44 14.23 3.07 0.90
N ARG A 45 14.41 2.71 -0.39
CA ARG A 45 15.69 2.84 -1.10
C ARG A 45 16.14 4.28 -1.26
N THR A 46 15.20 5.20 -1.39
CA THR A 46 15.45 6.65 -1.52
C THR A 46 15.57 7.36 -0.17
N GLY A 47 15.40 6.65 0.95
CA GLY A 47 15.45 7.21 2.30
C GLY A 47 14.21 8.04 2.68
N MET A 48 13.15 7.97 1.88
CA MET A 48 11.88 8.68 2.11
C MET A 48 11.10 8.08 3.28
N THR A 49 11.36 6.80 3.60
CA THR A 49 10.85 6.11 4.79
C THR A 49 11.95 5.22 5.36
N ASP A 50 11.97 5.06 6.68
CA ASP A 50 12.90 4.16 7.36
C ASP A 50 12.72 2.70 6.89
N THR A 51 13.85 2.00 6.75
CA THR A 51 13.88 0.61 6.27
C THR A 51 13.10 -0.32 7.20
N ALA A 52 13.17 -0.14 8.52
CA ALA A 52 12.47 -1.03 9.46
C ALA A 52 10.95 -0.86 9.36
N ASN A 53 10.46 0.38 9.24
CA ASN A 53 9.04 0.64 8.96
C ASN A 53 8.62 0.04 7.62
N SER A 54 9.43 0.21 6.60
CA SER A 54 9.18 -0.33 5.25
C SER A 54 9.11 -1.86 5.25
N SER A 55 10.01 -2.54 5.98
CA SER A 55 9.97 -4.00 6.13
C SER A 55 8.69 -4.48 6.79
N ARG A 56 8.16 -3.77 7.80
CA ARG A 56 6.87 -4.12 8.42
C ARG A 56 5.71 -3.99 7.43
N LEU A 57 5.70 -2.94 6.60
CA LEU A 57 4.69 -2.77 5.56
C LEU A 57 4.74 -3.90 4.52
N VAL A 58 5.95 -4.25 4.05
CA VAL A 58 6.15 -5.37 3.11
C VAL A 58 5.67 -6.69 3.72
N TYR A 59 5.89 -6.90 5.02
CA TYR A 59 5.38 -8.09 5.71
C TYR A 59 3.85 -8.16 5.70
N MET A 60 3.17 -7.05 6.01
CA MET A 60 1.70 -6.98 5.94
C MET A 60 1.17 -7.24 4.52
N LEU A 61 1.79 -6.63 3.51
CA LEU A 61 1.46 -6.85 2.09
C LEU A 61 1.66 -8.32 1.69
N THR A 62 2.72 -8.97 2.18
CA THR A 62 2.96 -10.39 1.94
C THR A 62 1.84 -11.27 2.52
N SER A 63 1.35 -10.95 3.72
CA SER A 63 0.22 -11.67 4.32
C SER A 63 -1.06 -11.53 3.48
N ILE A 64 -1.31 -10.34 2.91
CA ILE A 64 -2.45 -10.10 2.01
C ILE A 64 -2.30 -10.91 0.72
N ALA A 65 -1.12 -10.91 0.10
CA ALA A 65 -0.85 -11.73 -1.07
C ALA A 65 -1.15 -13.21 -0.82
N LYS A 66 -0.71 -13.74 0.33
CA LYS A 66 -0.99 -15.14 0.70
C LYS A 66 -2.49 -15.42 0.84
N MET A 67 -3.26 -14.53 1.45
CA MET A 67 -4.72 -14.72 1.57
C MET A 67 -5.41 -14.73 0.20
N ILE A 68 -4.98 -13.87 -0.72
CA ILE A 68 -5.48 -13.85 -2.09
C ILE A 68 -5.14 -15.16 -2.81
N GLU A 69 -3.89 -15.63 -2.71
CA GLU A 69 -3.45 -16.89 -3.31
C GLU A 69 -4.25 -18.09 -2.76
N ILE A 70 -4.43 -18.17 -1.45
CA ILE A 70 -5.20 -19.23 -0.79
C ILE A 70 -6.64 -19.23 -1.31
N GLY A 71 -7.31 -18.08 -1.33
CA GLY A 71 -8.69 -18.00 -1.83
C GLY A 71 -8.83 -18.40 -3.31
N GLN A 72 -7.84 -18.07 -4.14
CA GLN A 72 -7.83 -18.51 -5.54
C GLN A 72 -7.62 -20.03 -5.68
N LEU A 73 -6.78 -20.61 -4.83
CA LEU A 73 -6.55 -22.05 -4.80
C LEU A 73 -7.78 -22.81 -4.32
N GLU A 74 -8.44 -22.32 -3.27
CA GLU A 74 -9.70 -22.88 -2.76
C GLU A 74 -10.79 -22.88 -3.86
N GLN A 75 -11.00 -21.77 -4.55
CA GLN A 75 -11.97 -21.69 -5.65
C GLN A 75 -11.67 -22.70 -6.76
N ARG A 76 -10.40 -22.85 -7.14
CA ARG A 76 -9.99 -23.83 -8.17
C ARG A 76 -10.16 -25.26 -7.68
N LEU A 77 -9.88 -25.53 -6.41
CA LEU A 77 -10.04 -26.85 -5.81
C LEU A 77 -11.52 -27.24 -5.79
N THR A 78 -12.40 -26.36 -5.30
CA THR A 78 -13.85 -26.60 -5.29
C THR A 78 -14.38 -26.90 -6.69
N ALA A 79 -13.98 -26.12 -7.70
CA ALA A 79 -14.39 -26.37 -9.08
C ALA A 79 -13.92 -27.75 -9.60
N LEU A 80 -12.72 -28.20 -9.21
CA LEU A 80 -12.21 -29.54 -9.58
C LEU A 80 -12.98 -30.66 -8.87
N GLU A 81 -13.31 -30.48 -7.59
CA GLU A 81 -14.07 -31.44 -6.79
C GLU A 81 -15.50 -31.60 -7.33
N GLU A 82 -16.17 -30.50 -7.68
CA GLU A 82 -17.49 -30.51 -8.32
C GLU A 82 -17.47 -31.27 -9.65
N ASN A 83 -16.52 -30.95 -10.53
CA ASN A 83 -16.36 -31.62 -11.83
C ASN A 83 -16.07 -33.13 -11.70
N ASN A 84 -15.36 -33.55 -10.65
CA ASN A 84 -15.08 -34.97 -10.42
C ASN A 84 -16.31 -35.71 -9.88
N ASN A 85 -17.07 -35.10 -8.97
CA ASN A 85 -18.30 -35.69 -8.45
C ASN A 85 -19.37 -35.87 -9.54
N GLU A 86 -19.47 -34.96 -10.51
CA GLU A 86 -20.40 -35.09 -11.65
C GLU A 86 -20.06 -36.25 -12.60
N ARG A 87 -18.82 -36.76 -12.55
CA ARG A 87 -18.33 -37.83 -13.43
C ARG A 87 -18.45 -39.24 -12.84
N THR A 88 -18.76 -39.35 -11.56
CA THR A 88 -18.94 -40.61 -10.81
C THR A 88 -20.41 -40.88 -10.53
#